data_AF-A0A8H7E5J6-F1
#
_entry.id   AF-A0A8H7E5J6-F1
#
_cell.length_a   1.000
_cell.length_b   1.000
_cell.length_c   1.000
_cell.angle_alpha   90.00
_cell.angle_beta   90.00
_cell.angle_gamma   90.00
#
_symmetry.space_group_name_H-M   'P 1'
#
loop_
_entity.id
_entity.type
_entity.pdbx_description
1 polymer ?
#
loop_
_entity_poly.entity_id
_entity_poly.type
_entity_poly.pdbx_seq_one_letter_code
_entity_poly.pdbx_strand_id
1 'polypeptide(L)'
;MSLSKDDMILGGLYWLRLLPGDSTLYPITPELTATYTAKGLKRGFCNHPCVIVDLEDGSNSQELKVFVCNMTSFDGRDLNERIRNPEIRQKYLSIFPKRPTDEHPGVQLELINNLCMKKEGYVNREAISVPIELLEAYTTSRRDTNHYQLDERSLNILREESGFPPLSSNAGPEEESLRNILLKMVEGCNVA
;
A
#
# COMPACT_ATOMS: atom_id res chain seq x y z
N MET A 1 16.62 -0.87 -7.19
CA MET A 1 17.06 0.17 -6.23
C MET A 1 16.17 0.04 -5.02
N SER A 2 16.74 -0.08 -3.83
CA SER A 2 15.99 0.02 -2.57
C SER A 2 15.51 1.46 -2.41
N LEU A 3 14.24 1.67 -2.05
CA LEU A 3 13.70 3.00 -1.76
C LEU A 3 14.34 3.54 -0.48
N SER A 4 14.71 4.81 -0.48
CA SER A 4 15.07 5.52 0.75
C SER A 4 13.81 6.01 1.47
N LYS A 5 13.92 6.42 2.74
CA LYS A 5 12.81 7.05 3.48
C LYS A 5 12.23 8.25 2.72
N ASP A 6 13.08 8.93 1.98
CA ASP A 6 12.81 10.16 1.24
C ASP A 6 12.07 9.90 -0.10
N ASP A 7 11.87 8.63 -0.48
CA ASP A 7 11.13 8.28 -1.70
C ASP A 7 9.71 7.77 -1.40
N MET A 8 9.34 7.68 -0.12
CA MET A 8 8.05 7.15 0.30
C MET A 8 6.99 8.24 0.36
N ILE A 9 5.74 7.86 0.11
CA ILE A 9 4.57 8.73 0.07
C ILE A 9 3.39 7.96 0.68
N LEU A 10 2.73 8.57 1.68
CA LEU A 10 1.48 8.04 2.24
C LEU A 10 0.40 7.98 1.16
N GLY A 11 -0.34 6.87 1.14
CA GLY A 11 -1.29 6.55 0.08
C GLY A 11 -0.63 6.10 -1.23
N GLY A 12 0.70 6.10 -1.32
CA GLY A 12 1.43 5.57 -2.47
C GLY A 12 1.29 4.05 -2.56
N LEU A 13 1.25 3.55 -3.80
CA LEU A 13 1.24 2.12 -4.09
C LEU A 13 2.68 1.61 -4.25
N TYR A 14 2.97 0.50 -3.59
CA TYR A 14 4.28 -0.14 -3.61
C TYR A 14 4.14 -1.64 -3.83
N TRP A 15 5.14 -2.26 -4.44
CA TRP A 15 5.33 -3.69 -4.39
C TRP A 15 6.00 -4.07 -3.07
N LEU A 16 5.39 -4.99 -2.33
CA LEU A 16 6.10 -5.68 -1.25
C LEU A 16 7.00 -6.77 -1.88
N ARG A 17 8.26 -6.40 -2.14
CA ARG A 17 9.30 -7.24 -2.75
C ARG A 17 10.25 -7.79 -1.70
N LEU A 18 10.71 -9.00 -1.98
CA LEU A 18 11.32 -9.83 -0.94
C LEU A 18 12.85 -9.84 -1.02
N LEU A 19 13.43 -9.53 -2.19
CA LEU A 19 14.87 -9.44 -2.41
C LEU A 19 15.18 -8.55 -3.63
N PRO A 20 16.37 -7.91 -3.67
CA PRO A 20 16.88 -7.26 -4.87
C PRO A 20 17.22 -8.33 -5.92
N GLY A 21 16.38 -8.44 -6.95
CA GLY A 21 16.60 -9.36 -8.05
C GLY A 21 15.36 -9.49 -8.92
N ASP A 22 15.53 -9.33 -10.24
CA ASP A 22 14.46 -9.57 -11.22
C ASP A 22 13.97 -11.02 -11.10
N SER A 23 12.80 -11.25 -10.51
CA SER A 23 11.69 -11.86 -11.24
C SER A 23 10.48 -12.09 -10.34
N THR A 24 9.33 -11.85 -10.93
CA THR A 24 7.98 -12.19 -10.47
C THR A 24 7.72 -13.71 -10.41
N LEU A 25 8.77 -14.55 -10.35
CA LEU A 25 8.67 -15.99 -10.58
C LEU A 25 9.50 -16.86 -9.62
N TYR A 26 10.14 -16.30 -8.58
CA TYR A 26 10.83 -17.15 -7.62
C TYR A 26 9.82 -17.90 -6.74
N PRO A 27 9.81 -19.25 -6.75
CA PRO A 27 8.97 -20.00 -5.83
C PRO A 27 9.38 -19.62 -4.40
N ILE A 28 8.39 -19.30 -3.56
CA ILE A 28 8.65 -18.97 -2.15
C ILE A 28 9.28 -20.20 -1.49
N THR A 29 10.59 -20.15 -1.27
CA THR A 29 11.35 -21.24 -0.64
C THR A 29 11.12 -21.25 0.88
N PRO A 30 11.41 -22.37 1.57
CA PRO A 30 11.37 -22.44 3.02
C PRO A 30 12.28 -21.40 3.70
N GLU A 31 13.45 -21.12 3.12
CA GLU A 31 14.41 -20.14 3.64
C GLU A 31 13.84 -18.72 3.58
N LEU A 32 13.22 -18.37 2.45
CA LEU A 32 12.48 -17.12 2.31
C LEU A 32 11.33 -17.04 3.33
N THR A 33 10.61 -18.14 3.53
CA THR A 33 9.53 -18.21 4.53
C THR A 33 10.05 -18.00 5.96
N ALA A 34 11.23 -18.52 6.29
CA ALA A 34 11.87 -18.29 7.58
C ALA A 34 12.30 -16.83 7.74
N THR A 35 12.85 -16.19 6.70
CA THR A 35 13.16 -14.75 6.70
C THR A 35 11.89 -13.90 6.89
N TYR A 36 10.77 -14.25 6.25
CA TYR A 36 9.49 -13.54 6.43
C TYR A 36 8.94 -13.69 7.84
N THR A 37 8.97 -14.90 8.38
CA THR A 37 8.51 -15.17 9.74
C THR A 37 9.37 -14.42 10.75
N ALA A 38 10.69 -14.36 10.53
CA ALA A 38 11.61 -13.58 11.35
C ALA A 38 11.33 -12.06 11.26
N LYS A 39 10.84 -11.57 10.13
CA LYS A 39 10.37 -10.18 9.95
C LYS A 39 8.89 -9.96 10.30
N GLY A 40 8.19 -10.97 10.85
CA GLY A 40 6.78 -10.89 11.28
C GLY A 40 5.74 -11.00 10.15
N LEU A 41 6.13 -11.33 8.92
CA LEU A 41 5.26 -11.36 7.75
C LEU A 41 4.71 -12.76 7.46
N LYS A 42 3.40 -12.84 7.20
CA LYS A 42 2.75 -14.08 6.74
C LYS A 42 2.99 -14.27 5.24
N ARG A 43 3.19 -15.52 4.82
CA ARG A 43 3.53 -15.93 3.43
C ARG A 43 2.59 -15.35 2.34
N GLY A 44 1.31 -15.16 2.65
CA GLY A 44 0.30 -14.66 1.71
C GLY A 44 0.35 -13.15 1.44
N PHE A 45 1.23 -12.40 2.10
CA PHE A 45 1.33 -10.95 1.94
C PHE A 45 2.35 -10.52 0.88
N CYS A 46 3.22 -11.45 0.49
CA CYS A 46 4.38 -11.20 -0.36
C CYS A 46 4.01 -11.15 -1.85
N ASN A 47 4.73 -10.38 -2.67
CA ASN A 47 4.51 -10.25 -4.12
C ASN A 47 3.14 -9.66 -4.50
N HIS A 48 2.60 -8.81 -3.63
CA HIS A 48 1.37 -8.06 -3.88
C HIS A 48 1.66 -6.56 -3.90
N PRO A 49 0.90 -5.78 -4.69
CA PRO A 49 0.86 -4.35 -4.47
C PRO A 49 0.30 -4.08 -3.07
N CYS A 50 0.70 -2.99 -2.46
CA CYS A 50 0.23 -2.54 -1.16
C CYS A 50 0.18 -1.02 -1.13
N VAL A 51 -0.62 -0.46 -0.23
CA VAL A 51 -0.74 0.98 0.01
C VAL A 51 -0.15 1.28 1.37
N ILE A 52 0.73 2.27 1.46
CA ILE A 52 1.21 2.75 2.77
C ILE A 52 0.11 3.59 3.41
N VAL A 53 -0.33 3.19 4.59
CA VAL A 53 -1.39 3.88 5.33
C VAL A 53 -0.85 4.69 6.50
N ASP A 54 0.25 4.26 7.13
CA ASP A 54 0.88 5.01 8.22
C ASP A 54 2.37 4.69 8.39
N LEU A 55 3.07 5.49 9.19
CA LEU A 55 4.45 5.23 9.61
C LEU A 55 4.45 4.56 11.00
N GLU A 56 5.36 3.62 11.23
CA GLU A 56 5.56 3.09 12.58
C GLU A 56 6.61 3.95 13.29
N ASP A 57 6.20 4.62 14.38
CA ASP A 57 7.08 5.50 15.16
C ASP A 57 8.17 4.69 15.88
N GLY A 58 9.28 4.49 15.19
CA GLY A 58 10.44 3.74 15.63
C GLY A 58 11.33 4.53 16.59
N SER A 59 10.80 5.01 17.70
CA SER A 59 11.59 5.72 18.72
C SER A 59 12.68 4.83 19.37
N ASN A 60 12.63 3.51 19.18
CA ASN A 60 13.60 2.55 19.73
C ASN A 60 14.09 1.47 18.73
N SER A 61 13.79 1.59 17.43
CA SER A 61 14.17 0.58 16.42
C SER A 61 15.20 1.13 15.45
N GLN A 62 16.27 0.38 15.19
CA GLN A 62 17.21 0.69 14.10
C GLN A 62 16.59 0.46 12.71
N GLU A 63 15.52 -0.35 12.61
CA GLU A 63 14.82 -0.66 11.36
C GLU A 63 13.58 0.22 11.25
N LEU A 64 13.50 1.02 10.18
CA LEU A 64 12.36 1.88 9.88
C LEU A 64 11.24 1.07 9.24
N LYS A 65 10.03 1.18 9.81
CA LYS A 65 8.86 0.40 9.42
C LYS A 65 7.67 1.28 9.11
N VAL A 66 6.76 0.74 8.30
CA VAL A 66 5.53 1.40 7.86
C VAL A 66 4.36 0.44 7.92
N PHE A 67 3.17 0.96 8.13
CA PHE A 67 1.93 0.20 8.03
C PHE A 67 1.42 0.20 6.60
N VAL A 68 1.18 -1.01 6.06
CA VAL A 68 0.68 -1.19 4.69
C VAL A 68 -0.57 -2.04 4.64
N CYS A 69 -1.44 -1.72 3.69
CA CYS A 69 -2.63 -2.48 3.33
C CYS A 69 -2.42 -3.18 1.98
N ASN A 70 -2.57 -4.50 1.95
CA ASN A 70 -2.29 -5.28 0.75
C ASN A 70 -3.40 -5.21 -0.29
N MET A 71 -3.02 -5.27 -1.55
CA MET A 71 -3.93 -5.24 -2.70
C MET A 71 -4.03 -6.61 -3.37
N THR A 72 -5.21 -6.90 -3.90
CA THR A 72 -5.47 -8.14 -4.65
C THR A 72 -6.47 -7.88 -5.76
N SER A 73 -6.29 -8.56 -6.89
CA SER A 73 -7.26 -8.52 -7.99
C SER A 73 -8.20 -9.72 -8.00
N PHE A 74 -7.93 -10.76 -7.20
CA PHE A 74 -8.60 -12.07 -7.27
C PHE A 74 -8.71 -12.65 -8.69
N ASP A 75 -7.70 -12.37 -9.52
CA ASP A 75 -7.65 -12.73 -10.94
C ASP A 75 -8.81 -12.12 -11.75
N GLY A 76 -9.31 -10.95 -11.32
CA GLY A 76 -10.42 -10.22 -11.94
C GLY A 76 -11.81 -10.66 -11.46
N ARG A 77 -11.91 -11.73 -10.66
CA ARG A 77 -13.19 -12.22 -10.14
C ARG A 77 -13.74 -11.32 -9.04
N ASP A 78 -15.06 -11.32 -8.91
CA ASP A 78 -15.73 -10.57 -7.85
C ASP A 78 -15.50 -11.21 -6.48
N LEU A 79 -15.49 -10.35 -5.45
CA LEU A 79 -15.26 -10.74 -4.07
C LEU A 79 -16.23 -11.82 -3.59
N ASN A 80 -17.52 -11.69 -3.95
CA ASN A 80 -18.58 -12.65 -3.62
C ASN A 80 -18.37 -14.03 -4.25
N GLU A 81 -17.75 -14.09 -5.43
CA GLU A 81 -17.43 -15.35 -6.10
C GLU A 81 -16.20 -16.02 -5.46
N ARG A 82 -15.22 -15.22 -5.07
CA ARG A 82 -13.92 -15.72 -4.61
C ARG A 82 -13.90 -16.08 -3.12
N ILE A 83 -14.64 -15.34 -2.30
CA ILE A 83 -14.63 -15.44 -0.83
C ILE A 83 -16.05 -15.69 -0.34
N ARG A 84 -16.31 -16.95 0.08
CA ARG A 84 -17.62 -17.36 0.59
C ARG A 84 -17.96 -16.78 1.97
N ASN A 85 -16.95 -16.57 2.82
CA ASN A 85 -17.16 -16.07 4.18
C ASN A 85 -17.39 -14.53 4.18
N PRO A 86 -18.58 -14.05 4.60
CA PRO A 86 -18.89 -12.62 4.65
C PRO A 86 -17.94 -11.81 5.55
N GLU A 87 -17.50 -12.35 6.68
CA GLU A 87 -16.59 -11.66 7.61
C GLU A 87 -15.23 -11.36 6.96
N ILE A 88 -14.78 -12.26 6.07
CA ILE A 88 -13.54 -12.04 5.31
C ILE A 88 -13.78 -11.00 4.21
N ARG A 89 -14.97 -10.98 3.57
CA ARG A 89 -15.31 -10.00 2.53
C ARG A 89 -15.33 -8.57 3.07
N GLN A 90 -15.81 -8.36 4.29
CA GLN A 90 -15.82 -7.05 4.94
C GLN A 90 -14.42 -6.42 5.10
N LYS A 91 -13.34 -7.19 4.94
CA LYS A 91 -11.98 -6.68 5.01
C LYS A 91 -11.54 -5.96 3.73
N TYR A 92 -12.27 -6.10 2.63
CA TYR A 92 -11.84 -5.63 1.32
C TYR A 92 -12.65 -4.41 0.87
N LEU A 93 -11.94 -3.33 0.54
CA LEU A 93 -12.47 -2.14 -0.10
C LEU A 93 -12.17 -2.18 -1.59
N SER A 94 -13.14 -1.81 -2.43
CA SER A 94 -12.94 -1.70 -3.87
C SER A 94 -12.04 -0.51 -4.23
N ILE A 95 -11.20 -0.64 -5.26
CA ILE A 95 -10.46 0.48 -5.86
C ILE A 95 -10.87 0.66 -7.33
N PHE A 96 -11.12 1.91 -7.73
CA PHE A 96 -11.55 2.25 -9.09
C PHE A 96 -10.59 1.64 -10.14
N PRO A 97 -11.11 0.93 -11.17
CA PRO A 97 -12.50 0.94 -11.62
C PRO A 97 -13.42 -0.14 -11.03
N LYS A 98 -12.98 -0.94 -10.06
CA LYS A 98 -13.82 -2.00 -9.46
C LYS A 98 -14.98 -1.39 -8.68
N ARG A 99 -16.21 -1.81 -8.96
CA ARG A 99 -17.41 -1.29 -8.30
C ARG A 99 -17.37 -1.52 -6.77
N PRO A 100 -18.02 -0.63 -5.99
CA PRO A 100 -18.26 -0.85 -4.55
C PRO A 100 -18.82 -2.24 -4.27
N THR A 101 -18.41 -2.81 -3.14
CA THR A 101 -18.92 -4.11 -2.68
C THR A 101 -20.24 -3.92 -1.95
N ASP A 102 -21.02 -5.00 -1.83
CA ASP A 102 -22.25 -4.99 -1.05
C ASP A 102 -21.97 -4.80 0.46
N GLU A 103 -20.78 -5.22 0.90
CA GLU A 103 -20.31 -5.02 2.28
C GLU A 103 -20.02 -3.55 2.62
N HIS A 104 -19.67 -2.74 1.61
CA HIS A 104 -19.28 -1.34 1.76
C HIS A 104 -19.97 -0.45 0.72
N PRO A 105 -21.29 -0.29 0.80
CA PRO A 105 -22.06 0.42 -0.22
C PRO A 105 -21.62 1.89 -0.29
N GLY A 106 -21.27 2.34 -1.50
CA GLY A 106 -20.84 3.72 -1.75
C GLY A 106 -19.40 4.03 -1.37
N VAL A 107 -18.62 3.05 -0.89
CA VAL A 107 -17.18 3.20 -0.63
C VAL A 107 -16.39 2.61 -1.79
N GLN A 108 -15.64 3.48 -2.46
CA GLN A 108 -14.70 3.13 -3.52
C GLN A 108 -13.46 4.00 -3.34
N LEU A 109 -12.30 3.36 -3.34
CA LEU A 109 -11.02 4.06 -3.29
C LEU A 109 -10.66 4.53 -4.70
N GLU A 110 -10.08 5.72 -4.79
CA GLU A 110 -9.70 6.38 -6.03
C GLU A 110 -8.23 6.81 -5.97
N LEU A 111 -7.60 6.82 -7.15
CA LEU A 111 -6.24 7.33 -7.32
C LEU A 111 -6.30 8.82 -7.68
N ILE A 112 -5.24 9.55 -7.34
CA ILE A 112 -5.11 10.96 -7.73
C ILE A 112 -5.22 11.15 -9.25
N ASN A 113 -5.61 12.36 -9.67
CA ASN A 113 -5.67 12.77 -11.09
C ASN A 113 -6.56 11.87 -11.98
N ASN A 114 -7.59 11.23 -11.40
CA ASN A 114 -8.47 10.29 -12.09
C ASN A 114 -7.73 9.11 -12.75
N LEU A 115 -6.56 8.75 -12.20
CA LEU A 115 -5.80 7.60 -12.67
C LEU A 115 -6.56 6.30 -12.37
N CYS A 116 -6.36 5.31 -13.23
CA CYS A 116 -6.99 4.00 -13.11
C CYS A 116 -5.93 2.92 -12.99
N MET A 117 -6.18 1.93 -12.13
CA MET A 117 -5.41 0.71 -12.18
C MET A 117 -5.70 -0.05 -13.48
N LYS A 118 -4.67 -0.65 -14.08
CA LYS A 118 -4.82 -1.51 -15.28
C LYS A 118 -5.67 -2.76 -14.98
N LYS A 119 -5.60 -3.26 -13.75
CA LYS A 119 -6.39 -4.40 -13.28
C LYS A 119 -7.31 -3.90 -12.17
N GLU A 120 -8.58 -4.27 -12.27
CA GLU A 120 -9.52 -4.14 -11.17
C GLU A 120 -9.00 -4.88 -9.93
N GLY A 121 -9.30 -4.33 -8.75
CA GLY A 121 -8.89 -4.96 -7.52
C GLY A 121 -9.52 -4.38 -6.28
N TYR A 122 -8.98 -4.84 -5.16
CA TYR A 122 -9.42 -4.55 -3.82
C TYR A 122 -8.20 -4.28 -2.95
N VAL A 123 -8.40 -3.43 -1.93
CA VAL A 123 -7.45 -3.21 -0.85
C VAL A 123 -7.96 -3.92 0.40
N ASN A 124 -7.14 -4.74 1.03
CA ASN A 124 -7.42 -5.31 2.34
C ASN A 124 -7.11 -4.26 3.42
N ARG A 125 -8.12 -3.83 4.18
CA ARG A 125 -8.00 -2.83 5.25
C ARG A 125 -7.23 -3.32 6.49
N GLU A 126 -6.87 -4.60 6.55
CA GLU A 126 -5.97 -5.08 7.61
C GLU A 126 -4.53 -4.61 7.35
N ALA A 127 -4.14 -3.55 8.04
CA ALA A 127 -2.79 -3.03 7.98
C ALA A 127 -1.79 -3.95 8.68
N ILE A 128 -0.59 -4.07 8.11
CA ILE A 128 0.54 -4.80 8.68
C ILE A 128 1.77 -3.91 8.71
N SER A 129 2.59 -4.04 9.75
CA SER A 129 3.90 -3.38 9.80
C SER A 129 4.90 -4.12 8.92
N VAL A 130 5.59 -3.39 8.04
CA VAL A 130 6.63 -3.87 7.14
C VAL A 130 7.87 -2.97 7.22
N PRO A 131 9.08 -3.52 7.18
CA PRO A 131 10.29 -2.74 6.96
C PRO A 131 10.27 -2.06 5.58
N ILE A 132 10.64 -0.78 5.52
CA ILE A 132 10.63 0.01 4.28
C ILE A 132 11.52 -0.60 3.20
N GLU A 133 12.63 -1.21 3.59
CA GLU A 133 13.58 -1.88 2.68
C GLU A 133 12.97 -3.03 1.86
N LEU A 134 11.78 -3.52 2.23
CA LEU A 134 11.02 -4.53 1.49
C LEU A 134 10.04 -3.91 0.48
N LEU A 135 9.95 -2.59 0.40
CA LEU A 135 9.05 -1.89 -0.51
C LEU A 135 9.81 -1.41 -1.75
N GLU A 136 9.18 -1.62 -2.91
CA GLU A 136 9.60 -1.07 -4.20
C GLU A 136 8.46 -0.25 -4.79
N ALA A 137 8.76 0.82 -5.52
CA ALA A 137 7.71 1.64 -6.13
C ALA A 137 6.85 0.80 -7.09
N TYR A 138 5.52 0.96 -7.03
CA TYR A 138 4.61 0.27 -7.93
C TYR A 138 4.66 0.92 -9.32
N THR A 139 5.53 0.40 -10.18
CA THR A 139 5.63 0.79 -11.59
C THR A 139 5.03 -0.31 -12.48
N THR A 140 4.16 0.08 -13.42
CA THR A 140 3.53 -0.84 -14.37
C THR A 140 4.41 -1.06 -15.62
N SER A 141 5.37 -0.17 -15.87
CA SER A 141 6.47 -0.33 -16.82
C SER A 141 7.74 0.33 -16.28
N ARG A 142 8.93 -0.18 -16.63
CA ARG A 142 10.23 0.43 -16.27
C ARG A 142 10.41 1.88 -16.82
N ARG A 143 9.44 2.40 -17.58
CA ARG A 143 9.48 3.71 -18.25
C ARG A 143 8.44 4.69 -17.72
N ASP A 144 7.49 4.25 -16.91
CA ASP A 144 6.47 5.13 -16.33
C ASP A 144 6.94 5.63 -14.97
N THR A 145 7.16 6.94 -14.86
CA THR A 145 7.49 7.68 -13.64
C THR A 145 6.28 7.96 -12.75
N ASN A 146 5.08 7.59 -13.20
CA ASN A 146 3.86 7.87 -12.46
C ASN A 146 3.72 6.92 -11.28
N HIS A 147 4.08 7.42 -10.10
CA HIS A 147 3.80 6.75 -8.85
C HIS A 147 2.30 6.78 -8.60
N TYR A 148 1.69 5.61 -8.50
CA TYR A 148 0.27 5.51 -8.19
C TYR A 148 0.04 5.90 -6.73
N GLN A 149 -0.88 6.83 -6.48
CA GLN A 149 -1.21 7.30 -5.14
C GLN A 149 -2.72 7.43 -5.00
N LEU A 150 -3.26 7.04 -3.85
CA LEU A 150 -4.66 7.33 -3.48
C LEU A 150 -4.88 8.84 -3.33
N ASP A 151 -6.06 9.31 -3.69
CA ASP A 151 -6.47 10.67 -3.35
C ASP A 151 -6.63 10.85 -1.83
N GLU A 152 -6.62 12.09 -1.36
CA GLU A 152 -6.64 12.40 0.08
C GLU A 152 -7.88 11.82 0.77
N ARG A 153 -9.03 11.86 0.09
CA ARG A 153 -10.28 11.29 0.60
C ARG A 153 -10.17 9.77 0.76
N SER A 154 -9.70 9.06 -0.25
CA SER A 154 -9.56 7.60 -0.24
C SER A 154 -8.49 7.14 0.75
N LEU A 155 -7.41 7.89 0.90
CA LEU A 155 -6.39 7.64 1.92
C LEU A 155 -6.98 7.76 3.32
N ASN A 156 -7.75 8.81 3.60
CA ASN A 156 -8.40 8.98 4.90
C ASN A 156 -9.41 7.88 5.20
N ILE A 157 -10.24 7.50 4.22
CA ILE A 157 -11.15 6.35 4.34
C ILE A 157 -10.36 5.08 4.69
N LEU A 158 -9.30 4.78 3.92
CA LEU A 158 -8.50 3.59 4.15
C LEU A 158 -7.80 3.61 5.52
N ARG A 159 -7.31 4.77 5.98
CA ARG A 159 -6.70 4.92 7.31
C ARG A 159 -7.71 4.63 8.41
N GLU A 160 -8.89 5.25 8.36
CA GLU A 160 -9.97 5.02 9.34
C GLU A 160 -10.39 3.55 9.38
N GLU A 161 -10.61 2.94 8.20
CA GLU A 161 -10.96 1.52 8.05
C GLU A 161 -9.87 0.56 8.54
N SER A 162 -8.62 1.04 8.60
CA SER A 162 -7.45 0.29 9.10
C SER A 162 -7.13 0.57 10.57
N GLY A 163 -7.92 1.40 11.25
CA GLY A 163 -7.74 1.73 12.67
C GLY A 163 -6.77 2.88 12.95
N PHE A 164 -6.40 3.67 11.94
CA PHE A 164 -5.58 4.87 12.08
C PHE A 164 -6.46 6.13 12.00
N PRO A 165 -6.10 7.22 12.69
CA PRO A 165 -6.82 8.48 12.54
C PRO A 165 -6.68 8.99 11.10
N PRO A 166 -7.70 9.68 10.56
CA PRO A 166 -7.57 10.37 9.28
C PRO A 166 -6.48 11.43 9.39
N LEU A 167 -5.82 11.73 8.27
CA LEU A 167 -4.88 12.85 8.21
C LEU A 167 -5.68 14.13 8.47
N SER A 168 -5.41 14.77 9.60
CA SER A 168 -6.10 16.02 9.92
C SER A 168 -5.63 17.11 8.95
N SER A 169 -6.56 17.89 8.41
CA SER A 169 -6.23 19.11 7.64
C SER A 169 -5.63 20.23 8.51
N ASN A 170 -5.46 19.97 9.82
CA ASN A 170 -4.89 20.85 10.85
C ASN A 170 -3.75 20.11 11.59
N ALA A 171 -2.94 19.35 10.86
CA ALA A 171 -1.82 18.63 11.41
C ALA A 171 -0.93 19.57 12.24
N GLY A 172 -0.61 19.18 13.47
CA GLY A 172 0.37 19.92 14.26
C GLY A 172 1.72 19.98 13.51
N PRO A 173 2.62 20.91 13.83
CA PRO A 173 3.84 21.17 13.07
C PRO A 173 4.76 19.94 12.84
N GLU A 174 4.65 18.89 13.65
CA GLU A 174 5.36 17.61 13.47
C GLU A 174 4.74 16.72 12.38
N GLU A 175 3.41 16.62 12.37
CA GLU A 175 2.64 15.87 11.37
C GLU A 175 2.59 16.65 10.05
N GLU A 176 2.56 17.99 10.11
CA GLU A 176 2.80 18.90 8.99
C GLU A 176 4.25 18.80 8.48
N SER A 177 5.23 18.51 9.34
CA SER A 177 6.63 18.26 8.91
C SER A 177 6.77 16.90 8.24
N LEU A 178 6.13 15.84 8.74
CA LEU A 178 6.10 14.55 8.04
C LEU A 178 5.35 14.67 6.71
N ARG A 179 4.20 15.35 6.69
CA ARG A 179 3.44 15.68 5.48
C ARG A 179 4.25 16.53 4.51
N ASN A 180 5.01 17.53 4.98
CA ASN A 180 5.88 18.38 4.14
C ASN A 180 7.17 17.68 3.69
N ILE A 181 7.71 16.73 4.46
CA ILE A 181 8.80 15.87 4.01
C ILE A 181 8.27 15.03 2.84
N LEU A 182 7.12 14.37 3.01
CA LEU A 182 6.49 13.54 1.99
C LEU A 182 5.97 14.34 0.77
N LEU A 183 5.56 15.60 0.94
CA LEU A 183 5.06 16.49 -0.15
C LEU A 183 6.17 17.26 -0.88
N LYS A 184 7.21 17.77 -0.20
CA LYS A 184 8.31 18.50 -0.86
C LYS A 184 9.16 17.60 -1.76
N MET A 185 9.05 16.28 -1.60
CA MET A 185 9.70 15.28 -2.45
C MET A 185 9.00 15.12 -3.82
N VAL A 186 7.79 15.66 -4.00
CA VAL A 186 7.06 15.69 -5.28
C VAL A 186 7.56 16.81 -6.21
N GLU A 187 8.03 17.94 -5.67
CA GLU A 187 8.52 19.07 -6.47
C GLU A 187 9.98 18.90 -6.93
N GLY A 188 10.74 17.99 -6.31
CA GLY A 188 12.14 17.70 -6.65
C GLY A 188 12.35 16.79 -7.87
N CYS A 189 11.32 16.08 -8.35
CA CYS A 189 11.41 15.17 -9.50
C CYS A 189 11.22 15.84 -10.87
N ASN A 190 11.19 17.18 -10.94
CA ASN A 190 11.06 17.96 -12.17
C ASN A 190 12.28 18.83 -12.51
N VAL A 191 13.49 18.46 -12.08
CA VAL A 191 14.71 19.07 -12.63
C VAL A 191 15.83 18.03 -12.82
N ALA A 192 15.79 17.32 -13.96
CA ALA A 192 16.95 16.98 -14.81
C ALA A 192 16.49 16.25 -16.07
#